data_AF-A0A4U9HWB0-F1
#
_entry.id   AF-A0A4U9HWB0-F1
#
_cell.length_a   1.000
_cell.length_b   1.000
_cell.length_c   1.000
_cell.angle_alpha   90.00
_cell.angle_beta   90.00
_cell.angle_gamma   90.00
#
_symmetry.space_group_name_H-M   'P 1'
#
loop_
_entity.id
_entity.type
_entity.pdbx_description
1 polymer ?
#
loop_
_entity_poly.entity_id
_entity_poly.type
_entity_poly.pdbx_seq_one_letter_code
_entity_poly.pdbx_strand_id
1 'polypeptide(L)' 'MIAGKPAVHLSVVGAEGKTVDAVHRYEVWFDKQSGLPTKVVSYGLDGKLLETVMMEAMSVNVRFPPDFFAP' A
#
# COMPACT_ATOMS: atom_id res chain seq x y z
N MET A 1 6.79 11.69 5.13
CA MET A 1 7.77 11.31 4.10
C MET A 1 7.94 9.79 4.16
N ILE A 2 7.97 9.10 3.03
CA ILE A 2 8.34 7.67 2.91
C ILE A 2 9.38 7.59 1.80
N ALA A 3 10.48 6.86 2.03
CA ALA A 3 11.60 6.74 1.08
C ALA A 3 12.06 8.08 0.47
N GLY A 4 12.12 9.14 1.28
CA GLY A 4 12.53 10.47 0.84
C GLY A 4 11.50 11.24 -0.01
N LYS A 5 10.29 10.71 -0.22
CA LYS A 5 9.21 11.38 -0.97
C LYS A 5 8.06 11.85 -0.06
N PRO A 6 7.38 12.96 -0.40
CA PRO A 6 6.14 13.37 0.27
C PRO A 6 5.07 12.30 0.12
N ALA A 7 4.40 11.99 1.23
CA ALA A 7 3.36 10.97 1.25
C ALA A 7 2.09 11.45 1.95
N VAL A 8 0.94 11.00 1.46
CA VAL A 8 -0.37 11.13 2.11
C VAL A 8 -0.66 9.84 2.85
N HIS A 9 -1.13 9.94 4.09
CA HIS A 9 -1.44 8.79 4.94
C HIS A 9 -2.96 8.58 5.04
N LEU A 10 -3.41 7.34 4.87
CA LEU A 10 -4.80 6.92 4.98
C LEU A 10 -4.91 5.71 5.91
N SER A 11 -5.76 5.81 6.93
CA SER A 11 -6.17 4.66 7.75
C SER A 11 -7.51 4.14 7.25
N VAL A 12 -7.57 2.83 6.99
CA VAL A 12 -8.79 2.11 6.62
C VAL A 12 -9.09 1.13 7.74
N VAL A 13 -10.15 1.39 8.51
CA VAL A 13 -10.53 0.61 9.68
C VAL A 13 -11.83 -0.12 9.40
N GLY A 14 -11.84 -1.43 9.63
CA GLY A 14 -13.04 -2.25 9.55
C GLY A 14 -14.05 -1.93 10.66
N ALA A 15 -15.29 -2.36 10.48
CA ALA A 15 -16.28 -2.31 11.54
C ALA A 15 -15.82 -3.11 12.78
N GLU A 16 -16.35 -2.74 13.95
CA GLU A 16 -15.97 -3.35 15.23
C GLU A 16 -16.13 -4.88 15.21
N GLY A 17 -15.08 -5.59 15.65
CA GLY A 17 -15.08 -7.05 15.70
C GLY A 17 -15.04 -7.74 14.32
N LYS A 18 -14.86 -7.00 13.22
CA LYS A 18 -14.81 -7.56 11.86
C LYS A 18 -13.41 -7.55 11.27
N THR A 19 -13.13 -8.58 10.48
CA THR A 19 -11.95 -8.70 9.62
C THR A 19 -12.35 -9.14 8.22
N VAL A 20 -11.50 -8.82 7.25
CA VAL A 20 -11.50 -9.43 5.91
C VAL A 20 -10.14 -10.09 5.75
N ASP A 21 -10.14 -11.40 5.54
CA ASP A 21 -8.90 -12.20 5.46
C ASP A 21 -7.93 -11.92 6.62
N ALA A 22 -8.45 -12.01 7.86
CA ALA A 22 -7.77 -11.69 9.11
C ALA A 22 -7.36 -10.21 9.34
N VAL A 23 -7.44 -9.34 8.33
CA VAL A 23 -7.11 -7.92 8.47
C VAL A 23 -8.30 -7.12 9.00
N HIS A 24 -8.06 -6.33 10.03
CA HIS A 24 -9.01 -5.37 10.60
C HIS A 24 -8.71 -3.92 10.16
N ARG A 25 -7.43 -3.57 10.04
CA ARG A 25 -7.00 -2.21 9.70
C ARG A 25 -5.84 -2.21 8.73
N TYR A 26 -5.89 -1.31 7.76
CA TYR A 26 -4.74 -0.94 6.95
C TYR A 26 -4.31 0.48 7.24
N GLU A 27 -3.00 0.69 7.31
CA GLU A 27 -2.39 2.01 7.20
C GLU A 27 -1.69 2.06 5.84
N VAL A 28 -2.04 3.05 5.01
CA VAL A 28 -1.53 3.17 3.64
C VAL A 28 -0.91 4.54 3.44
N TRP A 29 0.31 4.56 2.92
CA TRP A 29 1.01 5.77 2.53
C TRP A 29 1.07 5.84 1.02
N PHE A 30 0.51 6.90 0.45
CA PHE A 30 0.53 7.16 -0.99
C PHE A 30 1.58 8.20 -1.32
N ASP A 31 2.35 8.00 -2.39
CA ASP A 31 3.17 9.07 -2.95
C ASP A 31 2.28 10.23 -3.38
N LYS A 32 2.58 11.45 -2.90
CA LYS A 32 1.69 12.61 -3.09
C LYS A 32 1.53 13.01 -4.57
N GLN A 33 2.51 12.70 -5.41
CA GLN A 33 2.52 13.12 -6.81
C GLN A 33 1.79 12.13 -7.71
N SER A 34 2.07 10.84 -7.56
CA SER A 34 1.49 9.76 -8.38
C SER A 34 0.18 9.20 -7.82
N GLY A 35 -0.09 9.37 -6.53
CA GLY A 35 -1.23 8.76 -5.85
C GLY A 35 -1.12 7.25 -5.67
N LEU A 36 0.03 6.64 -6.00
CA LEU A 36 0.26 5.21 -5.84
C LEU A 36 0.69 4.87 -4.41
N PRO A 37 0.29 3.70 -3.87
CA PRO A 37 0.79 3.23 -2.58
C PRO A 37 2.31 3.08 -2.60
N THR A 38 2.98 3.53 -1.55
CA THR A 38 4.43 3.36 -1.32
C THR A 38 4.72 2.50 -0.12
N LYS A 39 3.81 2.49 0.86
CA LYS A 39 3.85 1.59 2.01
C LYS A 39 2.43 1.19 2.36
N VAL A 40 2.24 -0.08 2.70
CA VAL A 40 1.01 -0.61 3.29
C VAL A 40 1.39 -1.40 4.52
N VAL A 41 0.67 -1.19 5.62
CA VAL A 41 0.79 -2.00 6.83
C VAL A 41 -0.59 -2.53 7.18
N SER A 42 -0.70 -3.83 7.41
CA SER A 42 -1.94 -4.48 7.80
C SER A 42 -1.91 -4.92 9.26
N TYR A 43 -3.06 -4.81 9.93
CA TYR A 43 -3.23 -5.14 11.33
C TYR A 43 -4.48 -5.99 11.56
N GLY A 44 -4.40 -6.94 12.49
CA GLY A 44 -5.54 -7.71 12.99
C GLY A 44 -6.38 -6.94 14.02
N LEU A 45 -7.43 -7.59 14.55
CA LEU A 45 -8.42 -6.98 15.47
C LEU A 45 -7.84 -6.41 16.76
N ASP A 46 -6.81 -7.04 17.30
CA ASP A 46 -6.07 -6.65 18.50
C ASP A 46 -4.95 -5.64 18.21
N GLY A 47 -4.91 -5.08 16.99
CA GLY A 47 -3.81 -4.25 16.52
C GLY A 47 -2.53 -5.03 16.27
N LYS A 48 -2.57 -6.37 16.25
CA LYS A 48 -1.43 -7.20 15.87
C LYS A 48 -1.00 -6.84 14.45
N LEU A 49 0.28 -6.53 14.28
CA LEU A 49 0.89 -6.38 12.96
C LEU A 49 0.82 -7.72 12.21
N LEU A 50 0.28 -7.70 10.99
CA LEU A 50 0.19 -8.88 10.13
C LEU A 50 1.24 -8.83 9.03
N GLU A 51 1.28 -7.73 8.28
CA GLU A 51 2.19 -7.57 7.15
C GLU A 51 2.64 -6.12 6.99
N THR A 52 3.83 -5.94 6.39
CA THR A 52 4.27 -4.65 5.84
C THR A 52 4.75 -4.86 4.42
N VAL A 53 4.17 -4.11 3.48
CA VAL A 53 4.63 -4.04 2.10
C VAL A 53 5.23 -2.65 1.86
N MET A 54 6.43 -2.61 1.30
CA MET A 54 7.12 -1.38 0.91
C MET A 54 7.42 -1.44 -0.58
N MET A 55 7.07 -0.39 -1.32
CA MET A 55 7.51 -0.22 -2.69
C MET A 55 8.82 0.56 -2.72
N GLU A 56 9.87 -0.10 -3.17
CA GLU A 56 11.18 0.50 -3.38
C GLU A 56 11.40 0.83 -4.85
N ALA A 57 12.14 1.91 -5.12
CA ALA A 57 12.58 2.31 -6.46
C ALA A 57 11.47 2.35 -7.56
N MET A 58 10.23 2.70 -7.18
CA MET A 58 9.09 2.72 -8.10
C MET A 58 9.32 3.65 -9.29
N SER A 59 9.14 3.09 -10.49
CA SER A 59 9.10 3.83 -11.76
C SER A 59 7.68 3.82 -12.32
N VAL A 60 7.18 5.01 -12.67
CA VAL A 60 5.80 5.23 -13.16
C VAL A 60 5.89 5.71 -14.60
N ASN A 61 4.88 5.37 -15.43
CA ASN A 61 4.84 5.69 -16.86
C ASN A 61 6.01 5.10 -17.67
N VAL A 62 6.45 3.88 -17.30
CA VAL A 62 7.45 3.14 -18.05
C VAL A 62 6.90 2.76 -19.43
N ARG A 63 7.74 2.83 -20.47
CA ARG A 63 7.38 2.36 -21.80
C ARG A 63 7.65 0.87 -21.89
N PHE A 64 6.64 0.12 -22.30
CA PHE A 64 6.77 -1.30 -22.56
C PHE A 64 7.15 -1.55 -24.03
N PRO A 65 7.94 -2.60 -24.32
CA PRO A 65 8.06 -3.15 -25.67
C PRO A 65 6.70 -3.59 -26.23
N PRO A 66 6.51 -3.64 -27.57
CA PRO A 66 5.24 -4.00 -28.20
C PRO A 66 4.65 -5.33 -27.71
N ASP A 67 5.50 -6.32 -27.44
CA ASP A 67 5.10 -7.69 -27.06
C ASP A 67 5.24 -7.96 -25.56
N PHE A 68 5.35 -6.92 -24.72
CA PHE A 68 5.57 -7.08 -23.27
C PHE A 68 4.45 -7.88 -22.57
N PHE A 69 3.22 -7.77 -23.07
CA PHE A 69 2.06 -8.50 -22.55
C PHE A 69 1.62 -9.65 -23.48
N ALA A 70 2.46 -10.04 -24.44
CA ALA A 70 2.18 -11.23 -25.25
C ALA A 70 2.21 -12.48 -24.33
N PRO A 71 1.24 -13.41 -24.48
CA PRO A 71 1.19 -14.65 -23.69
C PRO A 71 2.41 -15.55 -23.84
#